data_AF-A0AAX6FXT8-F1
#
_entry.id   AF-A0AAX6FXT8-F1
#
_cell.length_a   1.000
_cell.length_b   1.000
_cell.length_c   1.000
_cell.angle_alpha   90.00
_cell.angle_beta   90.00
_cell.angle_gamma   90.00
#
_symmetry.space_group_name_H-M   'P 1'
#
loop_
_entity.id
_entity.type
_entity.pdbx_description
1 polymer ?
#
loop_
_entity_poly.entity_id
_entity_poly.type
_entity_poly.pdbx_seq_one_letter_code
_entity_poly.pdbx_strand_id
1 'polypeptide(L)'
;MYQVRQNRAGKEVKVNLMVMENLLFGRNVVRTYDLKGALFSRYITDADEKVLLDENFVEDMRRSPMYIGGRNKHIFQRAIWNDTSFLTSINVMDYSLLVGVDKQRGEFVFGIIDYLRQYTWDKQLETWVKTSLVVPKNSLPTVISPKEYKKRFRKFMGRYFLTVPDTWSSEQCTGHCKFCNKGIGSSSVDSCQSSQITANSNT
;
A
#
# COMPACT_ATOMS: atom_id res chain seq x y z
N MET A 1 9.93 -21.07 11.99
CA MET A 1 11.20 -21.24 11.24
C MET A 1 11.53 -22.72 11.24
N TYR A 2 11.54 -23.34 10.06
CA TYR A 2 11.90 -24.75 9.87
C TYR A 2 13.34 -24.84 9.41
N GLN A 3 14.15 -25.70 10.03
CA GLN A 3 15.53 -25.88 9.65
C GLN A 3 15.69 -27.19 8.91
N VAL A 4 16.21 -27.13 7.69
CA VAL A 4 16.51 -28.30 6.85
C VAL A 4 18.01 -28.42 6.69
N ARG A 5 18.53 -29.64 6.83
CA ARG A 5 19.94 -29.97 6.59
C ARG A 5 20.02 -30.67 5.24
N GLN A 6 20.84 -30.14 4.34
CA GLN A 6 21.08 -30.74 3.03
C GLN A 6 22.57 -31.02 2.86
N ASN A 7 22.92 -32.24 2.49
CA ASN A 7 24.28 -32.56 2.06
C ASN A 7 24.40 -32.24 0.56
N ARG A 8 25.22 -31.24 0.20
CA ARG A 8 25.60 -30.96 -1.19
C ARG A 8 27.12 -31.06 -1.30
N ALA A 9 27.60 -31.94 -2.19
CA ALA A 9 29.03 -32.15 -2.47
C ALA A 9 29.90 -32.38 -1.21
N GLY A 10 29.43 -33.23 -0.28
CA GLY A 10 30.15 -33.55 0.95
C GLY A 10 30.14 -32.47 2.04
N LYS A 11 29.48 -31.32 1.80
CA LYS A 11 29.32 -30.24 2.78
C LYS A 11 27.87 -30.20 3.28
N GLU A 12 27.70 -30.23 4.61
CA GLU A 12 26.39 -30.05 5.25
C GLU A 12 25.99 -28.56 5.19
N VAL A 13 24.92 -28.26 4.46
CA VAL A 13 24.32 -26.94 4.38
C VAL A 13 23.05 -26.91 5.22
N LYS A 14 22.99 -25.97 6.18
CA LYS A 14 21.80 -25.71 6.99
C LYS A 14 21.01 -24.58 6.35
N VAL A 15 19.75 -24.84 6.02
CA VAL A 15 18.82 -23.87 5.42
C VAL A 15 17.69 -23.59 6.40
N ASN A 16 17.41 -22.31 6.66
CA ASN A 16 16.27 -21.89 7.47
C ASN A 16 15.14 -21.43 6.53
N LEU A 17 13.94 -22.00 6.72
CA LEU A 17 12.76 -21.75 5.92
C LEU A 17 11.66 -21.14 6.78
N MET A 18 10.96 -20.16 6.21
CA MET A 18 9.72 -19.62 6.75
C MET A 18 8.62 -19.82 5.71
N VAL A 19 7.54 -20.48 6.11
CA VAL A 19 6.33 -20.59 5.31
C VAL A 19 5.40 -19.47 5.74
N MET A 20 4.90 -18.70 4.78
CA MET A 20 3.98 -17.59 4.99
C MET A 20 2.85 -17.66 3.97
N GLU A 21 1.78 -16.93 4.25
CA GLU A 21 0.68 -16.76 3.31
C GLU A 21 1.14 -16.11 2.01
N ASN A 22 0.62 -16.59 0.88
CA ASN A 22 0.77 -15.93 -0.41
C ASN A 22 -0.40 -14.95 -0.61
N LEU A 23 -0.14 -13.67 -0.37
CA LEU A 23 -1.13 -12.59 -0.45
C LEU A 23 -1.86 -12.50 -1.79
N LEU A 24 -1.21 -12.88 -2.90
CA LEU A 24 -1.74 -12.72 -4.26
C LEU A 24 -2.30 -14.02 -4.85
N PHE A 25 -2.41 -15.08 -4.04
CA PHE A 25 -2.87 -16.38 -4.52
C PHE A 25 -4.32 -16.32 -5.00
N GLY A 26 -4.59 -16.91 -6.17
CA GLY A 26 -5.94 -16.97 -6.76
C GLY A 26 -6.49 -15.63 -7.26
N ARG A 27 -5.64 -14.60 -7.38
CA ARG A 27 -6.02 -13.25 -7.86
C ARG A 27 -5.48 -12.99 -9.26
N ASN A 28 -6.25 -12.27 -10.08
CA ASN A 28 -5.81 -11.84 -11.41
C ASN A 28 -5.11 -10.49 -11.29
N VAL A 29 -3.88 -10.51 -10.75
CA VAL A 29 -3.13 -9.30 -10.46
C VAL A 29 -2.51 -8.75 -11.73
N VAL A 30 -2.99 -7.60 -12.18
CA VAL A 30 -2.47 -6.92 -13.39
C VAL A 30 -1.29 -6.01 -13.10
N ARG A 31 -1.19 -5.52 -11.85
CA ARG A 31 -0.09 -4.68 -11.39
C ARG A 31 0.23 -5.01 -9.95
N THR A 32 1.51 -5.07 -9.63
CA THR A 32 2.00 -5.25 -8.27
C THR A 32 2.90 -4.08 -7.90
N TYR A 33 2.74 -3.57 -6.70
CA TYR A 33 3.58 -2.51 -6.15
C TYR A 33 4.19 -2.94 -4.82
N ASP A 34 5.47 -2.65 -4.65
CA ASP A 34 6.13 -2.62 -3.35
C ASP A 34 6.22 -1.15 -2.95
N LEU A 35 5.62 -0.76 -1.81
CA LEU A 35 5.54 0.63 -1.38
C LEU A 35 6.19 0.83 0.00
N LYS A 36 7.13 1.79 0.12
CA LYS A 36 7.87 2.09 1.37
C LYS A 36 7.57 3.49 1.92
N GLY A 37 6.79 4.26 1.19
CA GLY A 37 6.49 5.66 1.46
C GLY A 37 7.63 6.62 1.15
N ALA A 38 8.55 6.26 0.25
CA ALA A 38 9.69 7.09 -0.14
C ALA A 38 9.76 7.18 -1.67
N LEU A 39 10.08 8.37 -2.20
CA LEU A 39 10.14 8.59 -3.65
C LEU A 39 11.56 8.50 -4.21
N PHE A 40 12.57 8.90 -3.44
CA PHE A 40 13.94 8.90 -3.92
C PHE A 40 14.42 7.48 -4.26
N SER A 41 14.93 7.31 -5.49
CA SER A 41 15.41 6.01 -6.01
C SER A 41 14.35 4.89 -5.98
N ARG A 42 13.07 5.25 -6.13
CA ARG A 42 11.92 4.33 -6.08
C ARG A 42 11.09 4.39 -7.36
N TYR A 43 11.77 4.43 -8.50
CA TYR A 43 11.20 4.34 -9.84
C TYR A 43 11.83 3.19 -10.61
N ILE A 44 11.00 2.40 -11.28
CA ILE A 44 11.40 1.35 -12.20
C ILE A 44 11.12 1.82 -13.62
N THR A 45 12.15 1.84 -14.45
CA THR A 45 12.07 2.16 -15.89
C THR A 45 11.90 0.93 -16.77
N ASP A 46 12.27 -0.25 -16.25
CA ASP A 46 12.20 -1.50 -16.98
C ASP A 46 10.74 -1.95 -17.11
N ALA A 47 10.31 -2.18 -18.35
CA ALA A 47 8.95 -2.63 -18.65
C ALA A 47 8.73 -4.11 -18.33
N ASP A 48 9.82 -4.90 -18.24
CA ASP A 48 9.75 -6.33 -17.92
C ASP A 48 9.63 -6.59 -16.41
N GLU A 49 9.91 -5.58 -15.58
CA GLU A 49 9.76 -5.66 -14.14
C GLU A 49 8.30 -5.74 -13.72
N LYS A 50 7.99 -6.83 -13.00
CA LYS A 50 6.61 -7.14 -12.59
C LYS A 50 6.17 -6.37 -11.35
N VAL A 51 7.12 -5.91 -10.54
CA VAL A 51 6.87 -5.23 -9.27
C VAL A 51 7.35 -3.80 -9.36
N LEU A 52 6.40 -2.87 -9.35
CA LEU A 52 6.63 -1.44 -9.44
C LEU A 52 6.81 -0.81 -8.05
N LEU A 53 7.34 0.40 -7.98
CA LEU A 53 7.69 1.06 -6.72
C LEU A 53 6.84 2.32 -6.45
N ASP A 54 7.16 3.07 -5.39
CA ASP A 54 6.38 4.24 -4.94
C ASP A 54 6.16 5.28 -6.03
N GLU A 55 7.21 5.61 -6.81
CA GLU A 55 7.10 6.69 -7.80
C GLU A 55 6.23 6.25 -8.98
N ASN A 56 6.38 5.00 -9.44
CA ASN A 56 5.48 4.41 -10.44
C ASN A 56 4.03 4.40 -9.96
N PHE A 57 3.78 4.03 -8.70
CA PHE A 57 2.44 4.04 -8.11
C PHE A 57 1.83 5.44 -8.09
N VAL A 58 2.61 6.45 -7.72
CA VAL A 58 2.14 7.84 -7.70
C VAL A 58 1.83 8.34 -9.12
N GLU A 59 2.65 8.01 -10.11
CA GLU A 59 2.36 8.34 -11.52
C GLU A 59 1.07 7.66 -12.00
N ASP A 60 0.91 6.39 -11.68
CA ASP A 60 -0.26 5.62 -12.04
C ASP A 60 -1.54 6.19 -11.42
N MET A 61 -1.52 6.53 -10.13
CA MET A 61 -2.66 7.13 -9.45
C MET A 61 -2.97 8.56 -9.94
N ARG A 62 -1.99 9.27 -10.51
CA ARG A 62 -2.23 10.57 -11.17
C ARG A 62 -2.87 10.40 -12.53
N ARG A 63 -2.45 9.40 -13.32
CA ARG A 63 -2.97 9.14 -14.67
C ARG A 63 -4.35 8.47 -14.64
N SER A 64 -4.53 7.51 -13.74
CA SER A 64 -5.77 6.74 -13.59
C SER A 64 -5.98 6.44 -12.10
N PRO A 65 -6.61 7.37 -11.35
CA PRO A 65 -6.83 7.19 -9.92
C PRO A 65 -7.79 6.03 -9.68
N MET A 66 -7.42 5.18 -8.73
CA MET A 66 -8.27 4.12 -8.23
C MET A 66 -8.75 4.48 -6.82
N TYR A 67 -10.06 4.54 -6.65
CA TYR A 67 -10.67 4.95 -5.39
C TYR A 67 -11.02 3.75 -4.51
N ILE A 68 -10.88 3.93 -3.21
CA ILE A 68 -11.35 3.01 -2.18
C ILE A 68 -12.60 3.65 -1.54
N GLY A 69 -13.65 2.86 -1.27
CA GLY A 69 -14.81 3.34 -0.51
C GLY A 69 -14.43 3.77 0.91
N GLY A 70 -15.14 4.74 1.50
CA GLY A 70 -14.76 5.35 2.79
C GLY A 70 -14.62 4.33 3.92
N ARG A 71 -15.59 3.41 4.05
CA ARG A 71 -15.53 2.30 5.02
C ARG A 71 -14.27 1.45 4.86
N ASN A 72 -13.94 1.05 3.63
CA ASN A 72 -12.77 0.22 3.34
C ASN A 72 -11.47 0.99 3.58
N LYS A 73 -11.44 2.29 3.25
CA LYS A 73 -10.31 3.17 3.52
C LYS A 73 -10.04 3.29 5.03
N HIS A 74 -11.09 3.41 5.85
CA HIS A 74 -10.95 3.45 7.31
C HIS A 74 -10.39 2.14 7.88
N ILE A 75 -10.88 0.99 7.40
CA ILE A 75 -10.37 -0.33 7.81
C ILE A 75 -8.90 -0.47 7.42
N PHE A 76 -8.55 -0.14 6.18
CA PHE A 76 -7.17 -0.14 5.68
C PHE A 76 -6.25 0.74 6.53
N GLN A 77 -6.64 1.99 6.80
CA GLN A 77 -5.85 2.91 7.61
C GLN A 77 -5.66 2.41 9.05
N ARG A 78 -6.71 1.80 9.64
CA ARG A 78 -6.62 1.22 10.98
C ARG A 78 -5.66 0.04 11.02
N ALA A 79 -5.72 -0.86 10.04
CA ALA A 79 -4.79 -1.99 9.92
C ALA A 79 -3.34 -1.49 9.81
N ILE A 80 -3.07 -0.58 8.86
CA ILE A 80 -1.75 0.05 8.71
C ILE A 80 -1.29 0.73 10.00
N TRP A 81 -2.18 1.42 10.71
CA TRP A 81 -1.84 2.05 11.99
C TRP A 81 -1.45 1.02 13.05
N ASN A 82 -2.23 -0.04 13.21
CA ASN A 82 -1.95 -1.05 14.23
C ASN A 82 -0.63 -1.78 13.94
N ASP A 83 -0.47 -2.29 12.72
CA ASP A 83 0.69 -3.09 12.33
C ASP A 83 1.98 -2.27 12.42
N THR A 84 1.97 -1.05 11.90
CA THR A 84 3.16 -0.19 11.95
C THR A 84 3.47 0.32 13.36
N SER A 85 2.48 0.37 14.26
CA SER A 85 2.74 0.64 15.69
C SER A 85 3.50 -0.52 16.31
N PHE A 86 3.07 -1.76 16.04
CA PHE A 86 3.74 -2.96 16.49
C PHE A 86 5.17 -3.06 15.93
N LEU A 87 5.35 -2.92 14.61
CA LEU A 87 6.68 -2.98 13.96
C LEU A 87 7.65 -1.96 14.55
N THR A 88 7.17 -0.75 14.83
CA THR A 88 7.99 0.28 15.48
C THR A 88 8.35 -0.08 16.92
N SER A 89 7.45 -0.74 17.66
CA SER A 89 7.70 -1.16 19.05
C SER A 89 8.80 -2.21 19.16
N ILE A 90 8.99 -3.01 18.11
CA ILE A 90 10.06 -4.01 17.99
C ILE A 90 11.25 -3.53 17.14
N ASN A 91 11.37 -2.21 16.91
CA ASN A 91 12.45 -1.58 16.13
C ASN A 91 12.63 -2.14 14.70
N VAL A 92 11.56 -2.61 14.07
CA VAL A 92 11.57 -3.04 12.67
C VAL A 92 11.35 -1.83 11.76
N MET A 93 12.17 -1.76 10.72
CA MET A 93 12.11 -0.75 9.65
C MET A 93 12.22 -1.43 8.29
N ASP A 94 12.10 -0.66 7.22
CA ASP A 94 12.26 -1.10 5.83
C ASP A 94 11.27 -2.15 5.32
N TYR A 95 10.18 -2.37 6.07
CA TYR A 95 9.02 -3.12 5.61
C TYR A 95 8.31 -2.39 4.46
N SER A 96 7.75 -3.16 3.52
CA SER A 96 6.96 -2.62 2.41
C SER A 96 5.49 -2.97 2.58
N LEU A 97 4.60 -2.16 2.00
CA LEU A 97 3.25 -2.61 1.67
C LEU A 97 3.29 -3.21 0.27
N LEU A 98 3.06 -4.52 0.17
CA LEU A 98 2.78 -5.17 -1.11
C LEU A 98 1.35 -4.84 -1.50
N VAL A 99 1.13 -4.42 -2.74
CA VAL A 99 -0.18 -4.07 -3.28
C VAL A 99 -0.39 -4.78 -4.61
N GLY A 100 -1.43 -5.58 -4.71
CA GLY A 100 -1.91 -6.16 -5.96
C GLY A 100 -3.17 -5.44 -6.43
N VAL A 101 -3.23 -5.13 -7.72
CA VAL A 101 -4.44 -4.63 -8.39
C VAL A 101 -5.09 -5.78 -9.14
N ASP A 102 -6.27 -6.21 -8.69
CA ASP A 102 -7.10 -7.19 -9.40
C ASP A 102 -8.10 -6.46 -10.29
N LYS A 103 -7.82 -6.40 -11.60
CA LYS A 103 -8.65 -5.67 -12.55
C LYS A 103 -9.97 -6.39 -12.85
N GLN A 104 -10.01 -7.71 -12.72
CA GLN A 104 -11.23 -8.48 -12.98
C GLN A 104 -12.26 -8.24 -11.87
N ARG A 105 -11.79 -8.14 -10.63
CA ARG A 105 -12.65 -7.90 -9.46
C ARG A 105 -12.79 -6.43 -9.10
N GLY A 106 -11.92 -5.56 -9.62
CA GLY A 106 -11.87 -4.15 -9.23
C GLY A 106 -11.40 -3.93 -7.80
N GLU A 107 -10.53 -4.82 -7.30
CA GLU A 107 -10.12 -4.86 -5.90
C GLU A 107 -8.64 -4.55 -5.73
N PHE A 108 -8.31 -3.90 -4.62
CA PHE A 108 -6.95 -3.86 -4.10
C PHE A 108 -6.74 -4.99 -3.11
N VAL A 109 -5.62 -5.69 -3.26
CA VAL A 109 -5.12 -6.65 -2.27
C VAL A 109 -3.84 -6.06 -1.69
N PHE A 110 -3.71 -6.04 -0.37
CA PHE A 110 -2.53 -5.44 0.27
C PHE A 110 -2.10 -6.22 1.50
N GLY A 111 -0.80 -6.19 1.79
CA GLY A 111 -0.23 -6.76 3.01
C GLY A 111 1.18 -6.24 3.27
N ILE A 112 1.56 -6.10 4.53
CA ILE A 112 2.92 -5.69 4.90
C ILE A 112 3.85 -6.89 4.76
N ILE A 113 4.98 -6.69 4.08
CA ILE A 113 6.02 -7.70 3.83
C ILE A 113 7.38 -7.21 4.38
N ASP A 114 8.40 -8.07 4.31
CA ASP A 114 9.79 -7.78 4.70
C ASP A 114 10.00 -7.35 6.17
N TYR A 115 9.08 -7.76 7.06
CA TYR A 115 9.12 -7.38 8.48
C TYR A 115 9.94 -8.32 9.38
N LEU A 116 10.52 -9.39 8.84
CA LEU A 116 11.22 -10.42 9.63
C LEU A 116 12.62 -10.01 10.09
N ARG A 117 13.23 -9.01 9.44
CA ARG A 117 14.56 -8.53 9.81
C ARG A 117 14.42 -7.37 10.79
N GLN A 118 14.78 -7.62 12.04
CA GLN A 118 15.05 -6.52 12.98
C GLN A 118 16.19 -5.68 12.42
N TYR A 119 16.10 -4.37 12.62
CA TYR A 119 17.15 -3.46 12.22
C TYR A 119 18.42 -3.74 13.01
N THR A 120 19.35 -4.49 12.43
CA THR A 120 20.71 -4.61 12.92
C THR A 120 21.54 -3.44 12.38
N TRP A 121 22.61 -3.08 13.10
CA TRP A 121 23.47 -1.92 12.84
C TRP A 121 24.15 -1.91 11.45
N ASP A 122 24.02 -2.98 10.67
CA ASP A 122 24.63 -3.19 9.36
C ASP A 122 24.09 -2.26 8.26
N LYS A 123 22.81 -1.86 8.32
CA LYS A 123 22.26 -0.83 7.40
C LYS A 123 22.66 0.60 7.78
N GLN A 124 22.93 0.88 9.06
CA GLN A 124 23.51 2.17 9.45
C GLN A 124 24.90 2.30 8.85
N LEU A 125 25.71 1.25 8.90
CA LEU A 125 27.04 1.26 8.32
C LEU A 125 26.99 1.54 6.81
N GLU A 126 26.12 0.85 6.07
CA GLU A 126 25.97 1.07 4.62
C GLU A 126 25.52 2.50 4.30
N THR A 127 24.66 3.08 5.15
CA THR A 127 24.17 4.44 4.92
C THR A 127 25.14 5.52 5.40
N TRP A 128 25.91 5.30 6.47
CA TRP A 128 26.99 6.18 6.87
C TRP A 128 28.06 6.21 5.77
N VAL A 129 28.44 5.06 5.22
CA VAL A 129 29.37 4.97 4.09
C VAL A 129 28.86 5.74 2.87
N LYS A 130 27.59 5.55 2.48
CA LYS A 130 26.99 6.26 1.33
C LYS A 130 26.80 7.76 1.59
N THR A 131 26.43 8.16 2.80
CA THR A 131 26.23 9.57 3.17
C THR A 131 27.56 10.32 3.27
N SER A 132 28.61 9.69 3.82
CA SER A 132 29.95 10.30 3.92
C SER A 132 30.65 10.48 2.58
N LEU A 133 30.27 9.73 1.54
CA LEU A 133 30.94 9.77 0.23
C LEU A 133 30.22 10.63 -0.82
N VAL A 134 28.90 10.84 -0.73
CA VAL A 134 28.11 11.32 -1.89
C VAL A 134 27.16 12.49 -1.59
N VAL A 135 27.00 12.93 -0.34
CA VAL A 135 25.95 13.91 0.01
C VAL A 135 26.52 15.27 0.46
N PRO A 136 26.23 16.38 -0.27
CA PRO A 136 26.51 17.74 0.20
C PRO A 136 25.73 18.03 1.50
N LYS A 137 26.34 18.77 2.42
CA LYS A 137 25.91 19.01 3.82
C LYS A 137 24.46 19.51 4.07
N ASN A 138 23.63 19.72 3.05
CA ASN A 138 22.30 20.35 3.18
C ASN A 138 21.09 19.43 2.90
N SER A 139 21.25 18.14 2.63
CA SER A 139 20.12 17.20 2.51
C SER A 139 20.12 16.17 3.64
N LEU A 140 19.03 16.15 4.42
CA LEU A 140 18.87 15.28 5.58
C LEU A 140 19.05 13.79 5.18
N PRO A 141 19.86 13.02 5.93
CA PRO A 141 20.12 11.62 5.61
C PRO A 141 18.82 10.81 5.64
N THR A 142 18.63 9.95 4.63
CA THR A 142 17.46 9.08 4.46
C THR A 142 17.34 8.00 5.55
N VAL A 143 18.31 7.91 6.49
CA VAL A 143 18.26 7.03 7.67
C VAL A 143 17.35 7.65 8.71
N ILE A 144 16.11 7.22 8.62
CA ILE A 144 15.02 7.77 9.40
C ILE A 144 14.74 6.74 10.51
N SER A 145 14.84 7.15 11.78
CA SER A 145 14.53 6.30 12.94
C SER A 145 13.20 5.53 12.78
N PRO A 146 12.98 4.39 13.49
CA PRO A 146 11.75 3.60 13.30
C PRO A 146 10.46 4.42 13.44
N LYS A 147 10.47 5.39 14.36
CA LYS A 147 9.35 6.31 14.58
C LYS A 147 9.07 7.19 13.37
N GLU A 148 10.11 7.75 12.76
CA GLU A 148 9.99 8.62 11.60
C GLU A 148 9.70 7.81 10.32
N TYR A 149 10.23 6.58 10.20
CA TYR A 149 9.92 5.67 9.09
C TYR A 149 8.41 5.37 9.08
N LYS A 150 7.86 4.99 10.24
CA LYS A 150 6.43 4.77 10.44
C LYS A 150 5.60 5.99 10.04
N LYS A 151 5.98 7.20 10.49
CA LYS A 151 5.25 8.44 10.15
C LYS A 151 5.21 8.66 8.64
N ARG A 152 6.36 8.52 7.98
CA ARG A 152 6.49 8.65 6.52
C ARG A 152 5.62 7.63 5.79
N PHE A 153 5.73 6.36 6.16
CA PHE A 153 4.97 5.26 5.58
C PHE A 153 3.46 5.51 5.69
N ARG A 154 2.95 5.81 6.90
CA ARG A 154 1.54 6.14 7.12
C ARG A 154 1.05 7.32 6.31
N LYS A 155 1.86 8.40 6.24
CA LYS A 155 1.50 9.60 5.48
C LYS A 155 1.35 9.27 3.99
N PHE A 156 2.23 8.45 3.44
CA PHE A 156 2.16 8.01 2.05
C PHE A 156 0.87 7.20 1.78
N MET A 157 0.60 6.15 2.59
CA MET A 157 -0.61 5.32 2.42
C MET A 157 -1.90 6.11 2.64
N GLY A 158 -1.87 7.09 3.55
CA GLY A 158 -2.98 8.02 3.77
C GLY A 158 -3.26 8.86 2.53
N ARG A 159 -2.22 9.43 1.93
CA ARG A 159 -2.29 10.40 0.83
C ARG A 159 -2.68 9.79 -0.52
N TYR A 160 -2.09 8.65 -0.90
CA TYR A 160 -2.17 8.17 -2.27
C TYR A 160 -3.25 7.12 -2.53
N PHE A 161 -3.76 6.45 -1.49
CA PHE A 161 -4.96 5.64 -1.61
C PHE A 161 -6.19 6.55 -1.48
N LEU A 162 -6.72 7.04 -2.59
CA LEU A 162 -7.80 8.03 -2.57
C LEU A 162 -9.12 7.41 -2.11
N THR A 163 -9.95 8.21 -1.44
CA THR A 163 -11.31 7.83 -1.05
C THR A 163 -12.31 8.68 -1.78
N VAL A 164 -13.42 8.07 -2.22
CA VAL A 164 -14.63 8.82 -2.58
C VAL A 164 -15.43 9.10 -1.32
N PRO A 165 -16.12 10.25 -1.21
CA PRO A 165 -17.07 10.48 -0.13
C PRO A 165 -18.23 9.47 -0.23
N ASP A 166 -18.64 8.89 0.90
CA ASP A 166 -19.68 7.84 0.95
C ASP A 166 -21.04 8.32 0.41
N THR A 167 -21.24 9.63 0.22
CA THR A 167 -22.43 10.24 -0.37
C THR A 167 -22.57 10.03 -1.88
N TRP A 168 -21.55 9.51 -2.57
CA TRP A 168 -21.58 9.23 -4.02
C TRP A 168 -21.90 7.77 -4.35
N SER A 169 -21.70 6.87 -3.39
CA SER A 169 -22.28 5.54 -3.40
C SER A 169 -23.74 5.68 -2.99
N SER A 170 -24.64 5.65 -3.97
CA SER A 170 -26.08 5.51 -3.74
C SER A 170 -26.34 4.14 -3.10
N GLU A 171 -26.05 4.01 -1.82
CA GLU A 171 -26.75 3.03 -1.00
C GLU A 171 -28.22 3.45 -1.03
N GLN A 172 -29.02 2.67 -1.75
CA GLN A 172 -30.45 2.61 -1.50
C GLN A 172 -30.61 2.26 -0.02
N CYS A 173 -30.84 3.29 0.81
CA CYS A 173 -31.27 3.13 2.19
C CYS A 173 -32.60 2.36 2.20
N THR A 174 -32.53 1.03 2.20
CA THR A 174 -33.64 0.12 2.51
C THR A 174 -33.67 -0.21 4.00
N GLY A 175 -33.31 0.77 4.83
CA GLY A 175 -33.23 0.63 6.28
C GLY A 175 -33.97 1.76 6.97
N HIS A 176 -35.08 1.41 7.63
CA HIS A 176 -35.90 2.29 8.45
C HIS A 176 -35.04 2.99 9.53
N CYS A 177 -34.79 4.29 9.36
CA CYS A 177 -34.10 5.10 10.36
C CYS A 177 -35.04 5.35 11.55
N LYS A 178 -34.76 4.72 12.70
CA LYS A 178 -35.51 4.91 13.96
C LYS A 178 -35.39 6.33 14.57
N PHE A 179 -34.75 7.27 13.88
CA PHE A 179 -34.52 8.64 14.35
C PHE A 179 -35.15 9.73 13.46
N CYS A 180 -35.79 9.37 12.35
CA CYS A 180 -36.47 10.33 11.47
C CYS A 180 -37.98 10.10 11.51
N ASN A 181 -38.68 10.88 12.34
CA ASN A 181 -40.14 10.84 12.43
C ASN A 181 -40.79 11.64 11.30
N LYS A 182 -40.67 11.18 10.05
CA LYS A 182 -41.51 11.62 8.92
C LYS A 182 -41.71 10.46 7.96
N GLY A 183 -42.90 9.86 7.99
CA GLY A 183 -43.40 9.08 6.86
C GLY A 183 -43.91 10.01 5.79
N ILE A 184 -43.47 9.83 4.54
CA ILE A 184 -44.16 10.35 3.36
C ILE A 184 -44.17 9.24 2.31
N GLY A 185 -45.37 8.98 1.80
CA GLY A 185 -45.74 7.82 1.01
C GLY A 185 -45.28 7.84 -0.45
N SER A 186 -45.59 6.71 -1.08
CA SER A 186 -45.42 6.39 -2.48
C SER A 186 -46.12 7.39 -3.42
N SER A 187 -45.34 8.08 -4.26
CA SER A 187 -45.70 8.34 -5.66
C SER A 187 -44.54 8.98 -6.41
N SER A 188 -44.15 8.34 -7.51
CA SER A 188 -43.56 8.90 -8.75
C SER A 188 -42.27 9.72 -8.64
N VAL A 189 -41.14 9.17 -9.13
CA VAL A 189 -40.28 9.80 -10.15
C VAL A 189 -39.53 8.68 -10.91
N ASP A 190 -40.12 8.25 -12.02
CA ASP A 190 -39.34 7.79 -13.19
C ASP A 190 -38.52 8.97 -13.72
N SER A 191 -37.39 8.67 -14.36
CA SER A 191 -36.44 9.54 -15.06
C SER A 191 -35.16 9.93 -14.30
N CYS A 192 -34.07 9.22 -14.59
CA CYS A 192 -32.80 9.80 -15.03
C CYS A 192 -31.81 8.66 -15.37
N GLN A 193 -32.01 8.04 -16.54
CA GLN A 193 -30.90 7.55 -17.34
C GLN A 193 -30.31 8.73 -18.13
N SER A 194 -29.00 8.62 -18.43
CA SER A 194 -28.16 9.57 -19.17
C SER A 194 -27.64 10.74 -18.31
N SER A 195 -26.33 10.88 -18.12
CA SER A 195 -25.44 11.34 -19.19
C SER A 195 -23.99 11.00 -18.87
N GLN A 196 -23.30 10.40 -19.85
CA GLN A 196 -21.84 10.46 -19.95
C GLN A 196 -21.44 11.93 -20.16
N ILE A 197 -20.37 12.38 -19.51
CA ILE A 197 -19.72 13.65 -19.86
C ILE A 197 -18.25 13.38 -20.19
N THR A 198 -18.00 13.39 -21.49
CA THR A 198 -16.74 13.72 -22.16
C THR A 198 -16.09 14.94 -21.53
N ALA A 199 -14.89 14.79 -20.98
CA ALA A 199 -14.00 15.91 -20.69
C ALA A 199 -13.10 16.13 -21.93
N ASN A 200 -13.48 17.12 -22.74
CA ASN A 200 -12.57 17.72 -23.72
C ASN A 200 -11.55 18.59 -22.97
N SER A 201 -10.28 18.25 -23.12
CA SER A 201 -9.14 19.10 -22.80
C SER A 201 -8.89 20.07 -23.95
N ASN A 202 -8.89 21.37 -23.68
CA ASN A 202 -8.18 22.40 -24.44
C ASN A 202 -8.16 23.70 -23.65
N THR A 203 -7.07 23.98 -22.94
CA THR A 203 -6.30 25.24 -22.95
C THR A 203 -5.07 25.11 -22.07
#